data_AF-A0A9N9ISM3-F1
#
_entry.id   AF-A0A9N9ISM3-F1
#
_cell.length_a   1.000
_cell.length_b   1.000
_cell.length_c   1.000
_cell.angle_alpha   90.00
_cell.angle_beta   90.00
_cell.angle_gamma   90.00
#
_symmetry.space_group_name_H-M   'P 1'
#
loop_
_entity.id
_entity.type
_entity.pdbx_description
1 polymer ?
#
loop_
_entity_poly.entity_id
_entity_poly.type
_entity_poly.pdbx_seq_one_letter_code
_entity_poly.pdbx_strand_id
1 'polypeptide(L)'
;VSPGVTQKEIANALNEANETVKNSADPELKKQKDQAEDNLGKIDPERLRNLIKTEVVNELQKFGIKAGDLSSESQQKLDELNNNIKPEEAKQIRKETLNDAGVKALNKLISEVEQAIKSGDQKKIKSKYKELQEFTQNNSECTQNAYSQKKDIVNELLEKAKNWSSQNTNKSNNNFPTG
;
A
#
# COMPACT_ATOMS: atom_id res chain seq x y z
N VAL A 1 6.98 -24.12 -36.20
CA VAL A 1 6.90 -23.98 -34.72
C VAL A 1 6.40 -22.59 -34.46
N SER A 2 5.18 -22.42 -33.94
CA SER A 2 4.65 -21.09 -33.63
C SER A 2 5.61 -20.35 -32.69
N PRO A 3 5.80 -19.03 -32.82
CA PRO A 3 6.62 -18.27 -31.89
C PRO A 3 5.85 -18.18 -30.58
N GLY A 4 6.03 -19.21 -29.75
CA GLY A 4 5.50 -19.23 -28.40
C GLY A 4 6.14 -18.08 -27.64
N VAL A 5 5.31 -17.25 -27.04
CA VAL A 5 5.70 -16.15 -26.14
C VAL A 5 6.83 -16.65 -25.23
N THR A 6 7.98 -15.99 -25.33
CA THR A 6 9.20 -16.41 -24.63
C THR A 6 9.07 -16.08 -23.13
N GLN A 7 9.76 -16.86 -22.30
CA GLN A 7 9.80 -16.65 -20.83
C GLN A 7 10.15 -15.20 -20.45
N LYS A 8 11.04 -14.57 -21.23
CA LYS A 8 11.46 -13.17 -21.07
C LYS A 8 10.34 -12.18 -21.39
N GLU A 9 9.53 -12.44 -22.42
CA GLU A 9 8.38 -11.62 -22.78
C GLU A 9 7.29 -11.67 -21.70
N ILE A 10 7.02 -12.85 -21.13
CA ILE A 10 6.06 -12.99 -20.01
C ILE A 10 6.53 -12.20 -18.79
N ALA A 11 7.81 -12.31 -18.40
CA ALA A 11 8.34 -11.60 -17.24
C ALA A 11 8.36 -10.07 -17.43
N ASN A 12 8.65 -9.59 -18.64
CA ASN A 12 8.61 -8.16 -18.95
C ASN A 12 7.17 -7.62 -18.95
N ALA A 13 6.24 -8.32 -19.59
CA ALA A 13 4.83 -7.95 -19.58
C ALA A 13 4.24 -7.93 -18.16
N LEU A 14 4.61 -8.89 -17.30
CA LEU A 14 4.22 -8.90 -15.90
C LEU A 14 4.75 -7.68 -15.13
N ASN A 15 6.02 -7.31 -15.35
CA ASN A 15 6.59 -6.11 -14.72
C ASN A 15 5.89 -4.83 -15.16
N GLU A 16 5.58 -4.69 -16.45
CA GLU A 16 4.88 -3.52 -16.98
C GLU A 16 3.41 -3.45 -16.53
N ALA A 17 2.74 -4.61 -16.41
CA ALA A 17 1.36 -4.71 -15.98
C ALA A 17 1.18 -4.44 -14.47
N ASN A 18 2.20 -4.69 -13.64
CA ASN A 18 2.08 -4.64 -12.18
C ASN A 18 1.56 -3.29 -11.64
N GLU A 19 2.07 -2.16 -12.13
CA GLU A 19 1.61 -0.84 -11.67
C GLU A 19 0.19 -0.52 -12.15
N THR A 20 -0.16 -0.97 -13.36
CA THR A 20 -1.48 -0.76 -13.96
C THR A 20 -2.56 -1.57 -13.23
N VAL A 21 -2.28 -2.84 -12.95
CA VAL A 21 -3.22 -3.75 -12.27
C VAL A 21 -3.43 -3.33 -10.81
N LYS A 22 -2.36 -2.89 -10.13
CA LYS A 22 -2.38 -2.59 -8.69
C LYS A 22 -3.41 -1.53 -8.31
N ASN A 23 -3.47 -0.42 -9.06
CA ASN A 23 -4.40 0.68 -8.77
C ASN A 23 -5.74 0.52 -9.51
N SER A 24 -5.89 -0.55 -10.29
CA SER A 24 -7.09 -0.83 -11.05
C SER A 24 -8.14 -1.56 -10.20
N ALA A 25 -9.38 -1.11 -10.31
CA ALA A 25 -10.53 -1.85 -9.83
C ALA A 25 -11.01 -2.91 -10.85
N ASP A 26 -10.40 -2.98 -12.03
CA ASP A 26 -10.78 -3.90 -13.10
C ASP A 26 -10.45 -5.36 -12.73
N PRO A 27 -11.48 -6.21 -12.55
CA PRO A 27 -11.27 -7.61 -12.19
C PRO A 27 -10.61 -8.42 -13.31
N GLU A 28 -10.76 -8.03 -14.58
CA GLU A 28 -10.18 -8.73 -15.72
C GLU A 28 -8.66 -8.52 -15.76
N LEU A 29 -8.19 -7.31 -15.47
CA LEU A 29 -6.76 -7.02 -15.34
C LEU A 29 -6.10 -7.82 -14.21
N LYS A 30 -6.80 -8.00 -13.07
CA LYS A 30 -6.31 -8.84 -11.96
C LYS A 30 -6.21 -10.31 -12.36
N LYS A 31 -7.23 -10.83 -13.03
CA LYS A 31 -7.26 -12.20 -13.53
C LYS A 31 -6.15 -12.47 -14.57
N GLN A 32 -5.88 -11.51 -15.45
CA GLN A 32 -4.80 -11.61 -16.43
C GLN A 32 -3.43 -11.66 -15.76
N LYS A 33 -3.20 -10.85 -14.72
CA LYS A 33 -1.98 -10.93 -13.89
C LYS A 33 -1.84 -12.30 -13.25
N ASP A 34 -2.86 -12.77 -12.55
CA ASP A 34 -2.83 -14.08 -11.88
C ASP A 34 -2.53 -15.22 -12.87
N GLN A 35 -3.14 -15.21 -14.05
CA GLN A 35 -2.90 -16.22 -15.07
C GLN A 35 -1.49 -16.15 -15.67
N ALA A 36 -0.95 -14.94 -15.87
CA ALA A 36 0.43 -14.78 -16.32
C ALA A 36 1.43 -15.25 -15.25
N GLU A 37 1.15 -15.01 -13.96
CA GLU A 37 1.94 -15.54 -12.86
C GLU A 37 1.86 -17.07 -12.76
N ASP A 38 0.68 -17.67 -12.95
CA ASP A 38 0.53 -19.13 -13.02
C ASP A 38 1.38 -19.74 -14.13
N ASN A 39 1.35 -19.13 -15.32
CA ASN A 39 2.12 -19.60 -16.46
C ASN A 39 3.63 -19.46 -16.20
N LEU A 40 4.06 -18.33 -15.64
CA LEU A 40 5.46 -18.15 -15.27
C LEU A 40 5.88 -19.13 -14.17
N GLY A 41 5.06 -19.32 -13.13
CA GLY A 41 5.35 -20.23 -12.02
C GLY A 41 5.51 -21.70 -12.46
N LYS A 42 4.84 -22.12 -13.53
CA LYS A 42 4.98 -23.45 -14.13
C LYS A 42 6.28 -23.63 -14.91
N ILE A 43 6.77 -22.56 -15.54
CA ILE A 43 7.89 -22.61 -16.49
C ILE A 43 9.21 -22.19 -15.82
N ASP A 44 9.15 -21.18 -14.94
CA ASP A 44 10.27 -20.58 -14.24
C ASP A 44 9.82 -20.06 -12.85
N PRO A 45 9.70 -20.97 -11.86
CA PRO A 45 9.25 -20.61 -10.51
C PRO A 45 10.22 -19.67 -9.79
N GLU A 46 11.53 -19.74 -10.11
CA GLU A 46 12.52 -18.84 -9.52
C GLU A 46 12.32 -17.40 -10.00
N ARG A 47 12.07 -17.21 -11.29
CA ARG A 47 11.78 -15.87 -11.83
C ARG A 47 10.50 -15.29 -11.24
N LEU A 48 9.45 -16.09 -11.07
CA LEU A 48 8.23 -15.64 -10.39
C LEU A 48 8.52 -15.19 -8.94
N ARG A 49 9.27 -15.99 -8.18
CA ARG A 49 9.66 -15.61 -6.80
C ARG A 49 10.42 -14.28 -6.77
N ASN A 50 11.36 -14.08 -7.70
CA ASN A 50 12.12 -12.84 -7.79
C ASN A 50 11.24 -11.62 -8.15
N LEU A 51 10.26 -11.78 -9.03
CA LEU A 51 9.28 -10.73 -9.34
C LEU A 51 8.43 -10.38 -8.11
N ILE A 52 7.91 -11.40 -7.42
CA ILE A 52 7.16 -11.22 -6.18
C ILE A 52 7.99 -10.50 -5.11
N LYS A 53 9.23 -10.93 -4.90
CA LYS A 53 10.13 -10.30 -3.93
C LYS A 53 10.37 -8.82 -4.27
N THR A 54 10.56 -8.52 -5.56
CA THR A 54 10.74 -7.14 -6.04
C THR A 54 9.48 -6.30 -5.82
N GLU A 55 8.31 -6.85 -6.12
CA GLU A 55 7.01 -6.21 -5.86
C GLU A 55 6.86 -5.88 -4.38
N VAL A 56 7.10 -6.85 -3.48
CA VAL A 56 7.02 -6.63 -2.03
C VAL A 56 7.98 -5.52 -1.57
N VAL A 57 9.23 -5.54 -2.00
CA VAL A 57 10.22 -4.52 -1.61
C VAL A 57 9.81 -3.13 -2.10
N ASN A 58 9.35 -3.01 -3.35
CA ASN A 58 8.92 -1.74 -3.91
C ASN A 58 7.71 -1.18 -3.17
N GLU A 59 6.77 -2.03 -2.76
CA GLU A 59 5.59 -1.62 -2.00
C GLU A 59 5.92 -1.18 -0.58
N LEU A 60 6.82 -1.88 0.11
CA LEU A 60 7.34 -1.45 1.41
C LEU A 60 7.96 -0.05 1.31
N GLN A 61 8.76 0.20 0.27
CA GLN A 61 9.35 1.52 0.02
C GLN A 61 8.30 2.60 -0.23
N LYS A 62 7.28 2.33 -1.05
CA LYS A 62 6.17 3.27 -1.31
C LYS A 62 5.42 3.63 -0.03
N PHE A 63 5.25 2.68 0.88
CA PHE A 63 4.64 2.93 2.19
C PHE A 63 5.59 3.58 3.20
N GLY A 64 6.87 3.73 2.88
CA GLY A 64 7.87 4.21 3.84
C GLY A 64 8.01 3.29 5.06
N ILE A 65 7.83 1.98 4.83
CA ILE A 65 7.94 0.89 5.79
C ILE A 65 9.20 0.09 5.47
N LYS A 66 10.01 -0.23 6.47
CA LYS A 66 11.17 -1.13 6.33
C LYS A 66 10.72 -2.57 6.56
N ALA A 67 11.44 -3.54 6.02
CA ALA A 67 11.18 -4.95 6.31
C ALA A 67 11.15 -5.24 7.83
N GLY A 68 12.04 -4.61 8.60
CA GLY A 68 12.07 -4.74 10.06
C GLY A 68 10.88 -4.11 10.82
N ASP A 69 10.06 -3.29 10.16
CA ASP A 69 8.85 -2.71 10.76
C ASP A 69 7.63 -3.66 10.67
N LEU A 70 7.74 -4.69 9.84
CA LEU A 70 6.73 -5.75 9.70
C LEU A 70 6.64 -6.59 10.98
N SER A 71 5.57 -7.36 11.13
CA SER A 71 5.47 -8.39 12.17
C SER A 71 6.55 -9.47 11.99
N SER A 72 6.95 -10.12 13.08
CA SER A 72 7.95 -11.20 13.03
C SER A 72 7.53 -12.33 12.08
N GLU A 73 6.23 -12.64 12.01
CA GLU A 73 5.69 -13.64 11.09
C GLU A 73 5.86 -13.22 9.62
N SER A 74 5.51 -11.98 9.27
CA SER A 74 5.71 -11.45 7.92
C SER A 74 7.19 -11.34 7.54
N GLN A 75 8.07 -11.01 8.49
CA GLN A 75 9.52 -11.01 8.27
C GLN A 75 10.02 -12.41 7.92
N GLN A 76 9.64 -13.42 8.72
CA GLN A 76 10.01 -14.80 8.45
C GLN A 76 9.51 -15.28 7.08
N LYS A 77 8.26 -14.97 6.75
CA LYS A 77 7.68 -15.30 5.43
C LYS A 77 8.41 -14.60 4.28
N LEU A 78 8.77 -13.32 4.46
CA LEU A 78 9.56 -12.59 3.46
C LEU A 78 10.94 -13.24 3.25
N ASP A 79 11.56 -13.76 4.31
CA ASP A 79 12.83 -14.49 4.20
C ASP A 79 12.65 -15.85 3.48
N GLU A 80 11.50 -16.50 3.62
CA GLU A 80 11.18 -17.76 2.92
C GLU A 80 11.15 -17.61 1.39
N LEU A 81 10.97 -16.39 0.85
CA LEU A 81 11.10 -16.13 -0.59
C LEU A 81 12.52 -16.38 -1.13
N ASN A 82 13.53 -16.44 -0.27
CA ASN A 82 14.90 -16.82 -0.65
C ASN A 82 15.08 -18.33 -0.82
N ASN A 83 14.11 -19.13 -0.38
CA ASN A 83 14.14 -20.58 -0.47
C ASN A 83 13.42 -21.09 -1.73
N ASN A 84 13.61 -22.38 -2.04
CA ASN A 84 12.91 -23.01 -3.15
C ASN A 84 11.47 -23.43 -2.76
N ILE A 85 10.60 -22.43 -2.61
CA ILE A 85 9.18 -22.62 -2.30
C ILE A 85 8.33 -22.71 -3.57
N LYS A 86 7.11 -23.24 -3.42
CA LYS A 86 6.17 -23.36 -4.55
C LYS A 86 5.63 -21.98 -4.98
N PRO A 87 5.27 -21.81 -6.27
CA PRO A 87 4.62 -20.59 -6.77
C PRO A 87 3.47 -20.08 -5.90
N GLU A 88 2.59 -20.97 -5.44
CA GLU A 88 1.42 -20.55 -4.67
C GLU A 88 1.76 -20.12 -3.25
N GLU A 89 2.78 -20.74 -2.65
CA GLU A 89 3.34 -20.29 -1.38
C GLU A 89 3.95 -18.89 -1.54
N ALA A 90 4.67 -18.64 -2.63
CA ALA A 90 5.24 -17.31 -2.91
C ALA A 90 4.16 -16.23 -3.07
N LYS A 91 3.06 -16.52 -3.78
CA LYS A 91 1.93 -15.59 -3.92
C LYS A 91 1.21 -15.35 -2.59
N GLN A 92 1.06 -16.38 -1.76
CA GLN A 92 0.47 -16.25 -0.44
C GLN A 92 1.34 -15.37 0.47
N ILE A 93 2.66 -15.61 0.49
CA ILE A 93 3.63 -14.78 1.22
C ILE A 93 3.53 -13.32 0.78
N ARG A 94 3.45 -13.05 -0.54
CA ARG A 94 3.23 -11.70 -1.07
C ARG A 94 1.99 -11.06 -0.45
N LYS A 95 0.86 -11.75 -0.52
CA LYS A 95 -0.43 -11.24 -0.05
C LYS A 95 -0.37 -10.88 1.44
N GLU A 96 0.15 -11.78 2.26
CA GLU A 96 0.23 -11.61 3.71
C GLU A 96 1.19 -10.48 4.09
N THR A 97 2.37 -10.44 3.46
CA THR A 97 3.38 -9.41 3.72
C THR A 97 2.88 -8.03 3.33
N LEU A 98 2.23 -7.89 2.16
CA LEU A 98 1.67 -6.62 1.71
C LEU A 98 0.49 -6.17 2.59
N ASN A 99 -0.34 -7.10 3.08
CA ASN A 99 -1.42 -6.77 4.01
C ASN A 99 -0.88 -6.23 5.33
N ASP A 100 0.12 -6.88 5.93
CA ASP A 100 0.77 -6.39 7.14
C ASP A 100 1.42 -5.02 6.91
N ALA A 101 2.13 -4.86 5.78
CA ALA A 101 2.70 -3.57 5.38
C ALA A 101 1.63 -2.46 5.28
N GLY A 102 0.49 -2.74 4.65
CA GLY A 102 -0.63 -1.81 4.54
C GLY A 102 -1.18 -1.41 5.91
N VAL A 103 -1.35 -2.36 6.83
CA VAL A 103 -1.81 -2.09 8.20
C VAL A 103 -0.80 -1.24 8.97
N LYS A 104 0.50 -1.53 8.85
CA LYS A 104 1.58 -0.74 9.46
C LYS A 104 1.63 0.68 8.92
N ALA A 105 1.52 0.84 7.61
CA ALA A 105 1.47 2.14 6.94
C ALA A 105 0.28 2.97 7.43
N LEU A 106 -0.91 2.38 7.49
CA LEU A 106 -2.10 3.06 7.99
C LEU A 106 -1.96 3.47 9.47
N ASN A 107 -1.45 2.58 10.32
CA ASN A 107 -1.22 2.90 11.74
C ASN A 107 -0.24 4.07 11.93
N LYS A 108 0.80 4.14 11.10
CA LYS A 108 1.74 5.25 11.09
C LYS A 108 1.05 6.56 10.70
N LEU A 109 0.28 6.56 9.62
CA LEU A 109 -0.49 7.74 9.18
C LEU A 109 -1.50 8.21 10.24
N ILE A 110 -2.23 7.28 10.85
CA ILE A 110 -3.14 7.55 11.99
C ILE A 110 -2.39 8.28 13.11
N SER A 111 -1.24 7.72 13.53
CA SER A 111 -0.44 8.28 14.63
C SER A 111 0.09 9.68 14.29
N GLU A 112 0.53 9.89 13.05
CA GLU A 112 1.03 11.19 12.59
C GLU A 112 -0.07 12.25 12.50
N VAL A 113 -1.30 11.88 12.07
CA VAL A 113 -2.47 12.77 12.09
C VAL A 113 -2.84 13.14 13.53
N GLU A 114 -2.91 12.15 14.44
CA GLU A 114 -3.18 12.41 15.84
C GLU A 114 -2.16 13.34 16.48
N GLN A 115 -0.88 13.13 16.22
CA GLN A 115 0.19 13.99 16.73
C GLN A 115 0.09 15.40 16.15
N ALA A 116 -0.20 15.56 14.87
CA ALA A 116 -0.38 16.86 14.23
C ALA A 116 -1.57 17.63 14.82
N ILE A 117 -2.69 16.94 15.07
CA ILE A 117 -3.87 17.52 15.75
C ILE A 117 -3.50 17.96 17.16
N LYS A 118 -2.83 17.10 17.94
CA LYS A 118 -2.38 17.40 19.31
C LYS A 118 -1.43 18.60 19.36
N SER A 119 -0.52 18.73 18.38
CA SER A 119 0.41 19.85 18.32
C SER A 119 -0.22 21.15 17.79
N GLY A 120 -1.41 21.08 17.18
CA GLY A 120 -2.08 22.25 16.60
C GLY A 120 -1.35 22.85 15.38
N ASP A 121 -0.47 22.10 14.72
CA ASP A 121 0.29 22.59 13.56
C ASP A 121 -0.56 22.47 12.29
N GLN A 122 -1.11 23.59 11.81
CA GLN A 122 -2.05 23.57 10.68
C GLN A 122 -1.45 22.96 9.42
N LYS A 123 -0.17 23.26 9.14
CA LYS A 123 0.50 22.80 7.93
C LYS A 123 0.67 21.29 7.99
N LYS A 124 1.07 20.76 9.15
CA LYS A 124 1.17 19.32 9.36
C LYS A 124 -0.20 18.63 9.32
N ILE A 125 -1.22 19.19 9.97
CA ILE A 125 -2.58 18.63 9.94
C ILE A 125 -3.08 18.52 8.49
N LYS A 126 -2.94 19.58 7.69
CA LYS A 126 -3.38 19.56 6.29
C LYS A 126 -2.59 18.56 5.45
N SER A 127 -1.28 18.49 5.62
CA SER A 127 -0.43 17.51 4.92
C SER A 127 -0.86 16.08 5.26
N LYS A 128 -0.95 15.77 6.55
CA LYS A 128 -1.23 14.41 7.03
C LYS A 128 -2.68 13.97 6.80
N TYR A 129 -3.63 14.90 6.85
CA TYR A 129 -5.00 14.67 6.39
C TYR A 129 -5.02 14.21 4.92
N LYS A 130 -4.28 14.91 4.05
CA LYS A 130 -4.23 14.58 2.62
C LYS A 130 -3.58 13.21 2.39
N GLU A 131 -2.47 12.91 3.07
CA GLU A 131 -1.82 11.60 2.98
C GLU A 131 -2.74 10.46 3.45
N LEU A 132 -3.47 10.64 4.56
CA LEU A 132 -4.45 9.67 5.04
C LEU A 132 -5.63 9.51 4.07
N GLN A 133 -6.12 10.62 3.49
CA GLN A 133 -7.18 10.60 2.49
C GLN A 133 -6.73 9.83 1.24
N GLU A 134 -5.56 10.14 0.69
CA GLU A 134 -4.98 9.44 -0.47
C GLU A 134 -4.80 7.95 -0.20
N PHE A 135 -4.37 7.58 1.01
CA PHE A 135 -4.27 6.18 1.41
C PHE A 135 -5.62 5.45 1.35
N THR A 136 -6.68 6.06 1.87
CA THR A 136 -8.04 5.47 1.84
C THR A 136 -8.65 5.36 0.45
N GLN A 137 -8.25 6.25 -0.47
CA GLN A 137 -8.70 6.27 -1.86
C GLN A 137 -7.88 5.35 -2.77
N ASN A 138 -6.78 4.77 -2.27
CA ASN A 138 -5.95 3.86 -3.04
C ASN A 138 -6.66 2.51 -3.23
N ASN A 139 -6.84 2.08 -4.48
CA ASN A 139 -7.59 0.86 -4.83
C ASN A 139 -6.80 -0.46 -4.66
N SER A 140 -5.55 -0.40 -4.20
CA SER A 140 -4.79 -1.63 -3.97
C SER A 140 -5.44 -2.48 -2.87
N GLU A 141 -5.35 -3.82 -3.00
CA GLU A 141 -6.01 -4.73 -2.07
C GLU A 141 -5.52 -4.53 -0.63
N CYS A 142 -4.21 -4.32 -0.43
CA CYS A 142 -3.63 -4.14 0.90
C CYS A 142 -4.06 -2.82 1.57
N THR A 143 -4.18 -1.71 0.83
CA THR A 143 -4.66 -0.43 1.37
C THR A 143 -6.14 -0.51 1.72
N GLN A 144 -6.96 -1.14 0.87
CA GLN A 144 -8.39 -1.34 1.11
C GLN A 144 -8.65 -2.28 2.31
N ASN A 145 -7.87 -3.36 2.43
CA ASN A 145 -7.94 -4.26 3.58
C ASN A 145 -7.55 -3.55 4.88
N ALA A 146 -6.42 -2.83 4.88
CA ALA A 146 -5.98 -2.06 6.04
C ALA A 146 -7.02 -1.01 6.47
N TYR A 147 -7.57 -0.26 5.51
CA TYR A 147 -8.61 0.73 5.78
C TYR A 147 -9.87 0.08 6.35
N SER A 148 -10.34 -1.03 5.77
CA SER A 148 -11.53 -1.73 6.24
C SER A 148 -11.42 -2.16 7.70
N GLN A 149 -10.23 -2.58 8.15
CA GLN A 149 -9.97 -2.96 9.54
C GLN A 149 -10.02 -1.78 10.53
N LYS A 150 -9.83 -0.54 10.05
CA LYS A 150 -9.71 0.67 10.88
C LYS A 150 -10.64 1.79 10.45
N LYS A 151 -11.70 1.45 9.72
CA LYS A 151 -12.59 2.39 9.04
C LYS A 151 -13.12 3.47 9.97
N ASP A 152 -13.60 3.09 11.15
CA ASP A 152 -14.20 4.03 12.09
C ASP A 152 -13.18 5.02 12.64
N ILE A 153 -12.01 4.53 13.05
CA ILE A 153 -10.90 5.35 13.56
C ILE A 153 -10.44 6.35 12.49
N VAL A 154 -10.29 5.88 11.25
CA VAL A 154 -9.83 6.72 10.14
C VAL A 154 -10.86 7.79 9.81
N ASN A 155 -12.15 7.44 9.73
CA ASN A 155 -13.21 8.41 9.45
C ASN A 155 -13.32 9.47 10.55
N GLU A 156 -13.25 9.05 11.82
CA GLU A 156 -13.25 9.97 12.95
C GLU A 156 -12.07 10.95 12.88
N LEU A 157 -10.87 10.48 12.54
CA LEU A 157 -9.69 11.33 12.41
C LEU A 157 -9.77 12.29 11.22
N LEU A 158 -10.29 11.83 10.07
CA LEU A 158 -10.51 12.69 8.91
C LEU A 158 -11.52 13.79 9.22
N GLU A 159 -12.60 13.48 9.95
CA GLU A 159 -13.57 14.49 10.39
C GLU A 159 -12.95 15.49 11.38
N LYS A 160 -12.21 15.02 12.39
CA LYS A 160 -11.52 15.88 13.35
C LYS A 160 -10.53 16.83 12.67
N ALA A 161 -9.68 16.31 11.78
CA ALA A 161 -8.71 17.10 11.04
C ALA A 161 -9.36 18.13 10.10
N LYS A 162 -10.48 17.77 9.46
CA LYS A 162 -11.27 18.67 8.61
C LYS A 162 -11.89 19.80 9.42
N ASN A 163 -12.53 19.49 10.55
CA ASN A 163 -13.18 20.49 11.41
C ASN A 163 -12.17 21.47 12.03
N TRP A 164 -10.98 20.98 12.38
CA TRP A 164 -9.89 21.82 12.88
C TRP A 164 -9.45 22.87 11.85
N SER A 165 -9.37 22.46 10.57
CA SER A 165 -9.01 23.34 9.46
C SER A 165 -10.06 24.46 9.26
N SER A 166 -11.35 24.17 9.50
CA SER A 166 -12.45 25.13 9.35
C SER A 166 -12.63 26.08 10.55
N GLN A 167 -12.27 25.66 11.77
CA GLN A 167 -12.45 26.50 12.97
C GLN A 167 -11.36 27.56 13.13
N ASN A 168 -10.15 27.33 12.62
CA ASN A 168 -9.03 28.28 12.76
C ASN A 168 -8.88 29.28 11.61
N THR A 169 -9.55 29.09 10.47
CA THR A 169 -9.69 30.15 9.46
C THR A 169 -10.56 31.31 9.95
N ASN A 170 -11.51 31.05 10.86
CA ASN A 170 -12.37 32.08 11.44
C ASN A 170 -11.75 32.84 12.63
N LYS A 171 -10.70 32.30 13.27
CA LYS A 171 -10.03 32.99 14.39
C LYS A 171 -9.00 34.04 13.95
N SER A 172 -8.52 34.01 12.71
CA SER A 172 -7.54 34.99 12.21
C SER A 172 -8.16 36.29 11.67
N ASN A 173 -9.49 36.44 11.63
CA ASN A 173 -10.15 37.60 11.00
C ASN A 173 -10.78 38.63 11.97
N ASN A 174 -10.68 38.44 13.29
CA ASN A 174 -11.30 39.33 14.28
C ASN A 174 -10.32 39.90 15.31
N ASN A 175 -9.22 40.53 14.86
CA ASN A 175 -8.48 41.41 15.76
C ASN A 175 -7.76 42.55 15.02
N PHE A 176 -8.53 43.58 14.67
CA PHE A 176 -8.05 44.96 14.62
C PHE A 176 -9.08 45.85 15.32
N PRO A 177 -8.86 46.27 16.57
CA PRO A 177 -9.57 47.41 17.11
C PRO A 177 -8.89 48.66 16.55
N THR A 178 -9.55 49.35 15.62
CA THR A 178 -9.21 50.74 15.28
C THR A 178 -9.67 51.62 16.44
N GLY A 179 -8.72 51.96 17.31
CA GLY A 179 -8.80 53.11 18.20
C GLY A 179 -8.17 54.33 17.53
#